data_AF-A0A978SS63-F1
#
_entry.id   AF-A0A978SS63-F1
#
_cell.length_a   1.000
_cell.length_b   1.000
_cell.length_c   1.000
_cell.angle_alpha   90.00
_cell.angle_beta   90.00
_cell.angle_gamma   90.00
#
_symmetry.space_group_name_H-M   'P 1'
#
loop_
_entity.id
_entity.type
_entity.pdbx_description
1 polymer ?
#
loop_
_entity_poly.entity_id
_entity_poly.type
_entity_poly.pdbx_seq_one_letter_code
_entity_poly.pdbx_strand_id
1 'polypeptide(L)'
;MIAVEFVFLISLGVLIVLTAINYFKDYQEKQQLENAFYQLLENQNGQISLIQLAATARVDAEIAQKYLERQAKIFSATLEVDADGDSFYRFPKIRRSSQ
;
A
#
# COMPACT_ATOMS: atom_id res chain seq x y z
N MET A 1 -18.22 34.68 30.68
CA MET A 1 -16.91 34.02 30.50
C MET A 1 -16.87 33.46 29.07
N ILE A 2 -16.87 34.32 28.05
CA ILE A 2 -17.19 33.94 26.65
C ILE A 2 -15.90 33.60 25.85
N ALA A 3 -14.77 34.21 26.21
CA ALA A 3 -13.50 34.00 25.52
C ALA A 3 -12.95 32.57 25.64
N VAL A 4 -13.33 31.82 26.68
CA VAL A 4 -12.79 30.48 26.95
C VAL A 4 -13.41 29.42 26.01
N GLU A 5 -14.69 29.50 25.69
CA GLU A 5 -15.38 28.55 24.79
C GLU A 5 -14.89 28.64 23.34
N PHE A 6 -14.60 29.84 22.84
CA PHE A 6 -14.07 30.03 21.48
C PHE A 6 -12.65 29.47 21.31
N VAL A 7 -11.82 29.52 22.35
CA VAL A 7 -10.48 28.92 22.32
C VAL A 7 -10.57 27.39 22.26
N PHE A 8 -11.54 26.77 22.95
CA PHE A 8 -11.81 25.33 22.84
C PHE A 8 -12.30 24.92 21.44
N LEU A 9 -13.18 25.71 20.80
CA LEU A 9 -13.66 25.39 19.45
C LEU A 9 -12.57 25.53 18.37
N ILE A 10 -11.71 26.54 18.48
CA ILE A 10 -10.59 26.75 17.53
C ILE A 10 -9.55 25.63 17.68
N SER A 11 -9.21 25.26 18.92
CA SER A 11 -8.26 24.17 19.19
C SER A 11 -8.78 22.80 18.73
N LEU A 12 -10.09 22.53 18.91
CA LEU A 12 -10.71 21.29 18.41
C LEU A 12 -10.74 21.26 16.88
N GLY A 13 -11.04 22.39 16.23
CA GLY A 13 -11.04 22.50 14.77
C GLY A 13 -9.68 22.21 14.13
N VAL A 14 -8.59 22.75 14.71
CA VAL A 14 -7.23 22.47 14.22
C VAL A 14 -6.86 20.99 14.39
N LEU A 15 -7.23 20.37 15.52
CA LEU A 15 -6.97 18.95 15.77
C LEU A 15 -7.74 18.03 14.79
N ILE A 16 -8.98 18.37 14.48
CA ILE A 16 -9.80 17.64 13.49
C ILE A 16 -9.17 17.74 12.10
N VAL A 17 -8.69 18.93 11.70
CA VAL A 17 -8.06 19.12 10.39
C VAL A 17 -6.77 18.31 10.29
N LEU A 18 -5.85 18.43 11.26
CA LEU A 18 -4.57 17.72 11.25
C LEU A 18 -4.74 16.19 11.20
N THR A 19 -5.71 15.66 11.95
CA THR A 19 -6.00 14.22 11.93
C THR A 19 -6.58 13.79 10.58
N ALA A 20 -7.50 14.56 9.99
CA ALA A 20 -8.10 14.23 8.69
C ALA A 20 -7.08 14.16 7.54
N ILE A 21 -6.06 15.04 7.51
CA ILE A 21 -5.04 15.02 6.44
C ILE A 21 -4.22 13.73 6.48
N ASN A 22 -3.85 13.28 7.68
CA ASN A 22 -3.08 12.05 7.86
C ASN A 22 -3.90 10.81 7.46
N TYR A 23 -5.18 10.75 7.86
CA TYR A 23 -6.07 9.66 7.40
C TYR A 23 -6.23 9.65 5.88
N PHE A 24 -6.30 10.81 5.25
CA PHE A 24 -6.44 10.91 3.80
C PHE A 24 -5.17 10.44 3.07
N LYS A 25 -3.99 10.79 3.59
CA LYS A 25 -2.71 10.33 3.05
C LYS A 25 -2.60 8.80 3.13
N ASP A 26 -2.86 8.21 4.29
CA ASP A 26 -2.81 6.75 4.47
C ASP A 26 -3.80 6.04 3.53
N TYR A 27 -4.98 6.60 3.35
CA TYR A 27 -5.99 6.09 2.43
C TYR A 27 -5.51 6.14 0.98
N GLN A 28 -4.91 7.25 0.56
CA GLN A 28 -4.36 7.40 -0.79
C GLN A 28 -3.22 6.44 -1.07
N GLU A 29 -2.25 6.32 -0.16
CA GLU A 29 -1.12 5.37 -0.31
C GLU A 29 -1.62 3.93 -0.39
N LYS A 30 -2.62 3.56 0.42
CA LYS A 30 -3.25 2.23 0.36
C LYS A 30 -3.91 1.98 -0.99
N GLN A 31 -4.66 2.93 -1.52
CA GLN A 31 -5.29 2.79 -2.85
C GLN A 31 -4.26 2.68 -3.97
N GLN A 32 -3.19 3.47 -3.91
CA GLN A 32 -2.09 3.41 -4.88
C GLN A 32 -1.42 2.03 -4.86
N LEU A 33 -1.17 1.49 -3.66
CA LEU A 33 -0.61 0.16 -3.48
C LEU A 33 -1.54 -0.95 -3.97
N GLU A 34 -2.83 -0.89 -3.66
CA GLU A 34 -3.81 -1.88 -4.15
C GLU A 34 -3.89 -1.88 -5.68
N ASN A 35 -4.00 -0.70 -6.30
CA ASN A 35 -4.06 -0.58 -7.75
C ASN A 35 -2.78 -1.09 -8.41
N ALA A 36 -1.61 -0.69 -7.90
CA ALA A 36 -0.33 -1.16 -8.40
C ALA A 36 -0.17 -2.68 -8.25
N PHE A 37 -0.55 -3.23 -7.10
CA PHE A 37 -0.48 -4.66 -6.84
C PHE A 37 -1.29 -5.48 -7.84
N TYR A 38 -2.55 -5.12 -8.08
CA TYR A 38 -3.39 -5.83 -9.05
C TYR A 38 -2.87 -5.66 -10.49
N GLN A 39 -2.42 -4.45 -10.86
CA GLN A 39 -1.80 -4.21 -12.15
C GLN A 39 -0.55 -5.10 -12.35
N LEU A 40 0.28 -5.26 -11.33
CA LEU A 40 1.48 -6.09 -11.39
C LEU A 40 1.13 -7.59 -11.41
N LEU A 41 0.15 -8.03 -10.62
CA LEU A 41 -0.32 -9.42 -10.65
C LEU A 41 -0.75 -9.85 -12.05
N GLU A 42 -1.52 -9.00 -12.74
CA GLU A 42 -2.03 -9.30 -14.08
C GLU A 42 -0.92 -9.26 -15.14
N ASN A 43 -0.05 -8.25 -15.11
CA ASN A 43 0.93 -8.01 -16.15
C ASN A 43 2.23 -8.81 -15.98
N GLN A 44 2.56 -9.21 -14.75
CA GLN A 44 3.82 -9.90 -14.43
C GLN A 44 3.61 -11.37 -14.03
N ASN A 45 2.47 -11.97 -14.41
CA ASN A 45 2.22 -13.40 -14.18
C ASN A 45 2.37 -13.80 -12.70
N GLY A 46 2.00 -12.89 -11.79
CA GLY A 46 2.11 -13.07 -10.35
C GLY A 46 3.51 -12.86 -9.76
N GLN A 47 4.51 -12.37 -10.50
CA GLN A 47 5.83 -12.03 -9.95
C GLN A 47 5.87 -10.54 -9.59
N ILE A 48 6.16 -10.22 -8.33
CA ILE A 48 6.18 -8.84 -7.86
C ILE A 48 7.40 -8.63 -6.95
N SER A 49 8.31 -7.76 -7.38
CA SER A 49 9.40 -7.27 -6.53
C SER A 49 9.00 -6.01 -5.76
N LEU A 50 9.73 -5.71 -4.67
CA LEU A 50 9.51 -4.51 -3.87
C LEU A 50 9.68 -3.24 -4.70
N ILE A 51 10.74 -3.17 -5.53
CA ILE A 51 11.03 -1.98 -6.33
C ILE A 51 9.94 -1.70 -7.36
N GLN A 52 9.39 -2.75 -7.98
CA GLN A 52 8.28 -2.60 -8.94
C GLN A 52 7.03 -2.08 -8.25
N LEU A 53 6.69 -2.61 -7.08
CA LEU A 53 5.52 -2.16 -6.33
C LEU A 53 5.67 -0.69 -5.90
N ALA A 54 6.81 -0.34 -5.29
CA ALA A 54 7.08 1.03 -4.83
C ALA A 54 7.07 2.03 -6.00
N ALA A 55 7.73 1.70 -7.10
CA ALA A 55 7.79 2.57 -8.28
C ALA A 55 6.43 2.72 -8.97
N THR A 56 5.65 1.65 -9.06
CA THR A 56 4.32 1.67 -9.71
C THR A 56 3.31 2.44 -8.86
N ALA A 57 3.31 2.21 -7.55
CA ALA A 57 2.43 2.92 -6.61
C ALA A 57 2.89 4.36 -6.32
N ARG A 58 4.17 4.69 -6.58
CA ARG A 58 4.81 5.97 -6.23
C ARG A 58 4.75 6.27 -4.73
N VAL A 59 4.97 5.25 -3.91
CA VAL A 59 5.01 5.35 -2.46
C VAL A 59 6.41 5.04 -1.93
N ASP A 60 6.65 5.39 -0.67
CA ASP A 60 7.89 5.07 0.02
C ASP A 60 8.13 3.55 0.10
N ALA A 61 9.41 3.16 0.03
CA ALA A 61 9.82 1.75 0.00
C ALA A 61 9.42 0.99 1.27
N GLU A 62 9.47 1.61 2.45
CA GLU A 62 9.09 0.94 3.70
C GLU A 62 7.58 0.64 3.73
N ILE A 63 6.77 1.55 3.18
CA ILE A 63 5.31 1.39 3.10
C ILE A 63 4.96 0.28 2.12
N ALA A 64 5.61 0.28 0.94
CA ALA A 64 5.47 -0.78 -0.04
C ALA A 64 5.92 -2.15 0.51
N GLN A 65 7.01 -2.20 1.26
CA GLN A 65 7.52 -3.43 1.87
C GLN A 65 6.51 -4.03 2.85
N LYS A 66 6.02 -3.22 3.81
CA LYS A 66 5.01 -3.66 4.78
C LYS A 66 3.75 -4.18 4.11
N TYR A 67 3.33 -3.54 3.01
CA TYR A 67 2.19 -3.99 2.23
C TYR A 67 2.49 -5.31 1.51
N LEU A 68 3.61 -5.41 0.79
CA LEU A 68 3.96 -6.57 -0.01
C LEU A 68 4.16 -7.82 0.85
N GLU A 69 4.85 -7.71 1.97
CA GLU A 69 5.03 -8.81 2.92
C GLU A 69 3.70 -9.29 3.50
N ARG A 70 2.78 -8.35 3.79
CA ARG A 70 1.42 -8.68 4.24
C ARG A 70 0.66 -9.46 3.16
N GLN A 71 0.68 -8.98 1.92
CA GLN A 71 0.01 -9.68 0.82
C GLN A 71 0.64 -11.04 0.54
N ALA A 72 1.96 -11.15 0.59
CA ALA A 72 2.66 -12.42 0.46
C ALA A 72 2.21 -13.43 1.52
N LYS A 73 2.06 -12.99 2.78
CA LYS A 73 1.53 -13.84 3.85
C LYS A 73 0.07 -14.25 3.62
N ILE A 74 -0.79 -13.31 3.22
CA ILE A 74 -2.23 -13.57 3.00
C ILE A 74 -2.44 -14.52 1.83
N PHE A 75 -1.74 -14.30 0.72
CA PHE A 75 -1.90 -15.06 -0.52
C PHE A 75 -0.91 -16.23 -0.63
N SER A 76 -0.15 -16.53 0.43
CA SER A 76 0.85 -17.60 0.44
C SER A 76 1.84 -17.51 -0.73
N ALA A 77 2.33 -16.31 -1.00
CA ALA A 77 3.36 -16.09 -2.01
C ALA A 77 4.71 -16.62 -1.53
N THR A 78 5.52 -17.11 -2.47
CA THR A 78 6.86 -17.61 -2.20
C THR A 78 7.88 -16.52 -2.51
N LEU A 79 8.83 -16.28 -1.60
CA LEU A 79 9.98 -15.44 -1.90
C LEU A 79 10.96 -16.23 -2.77
N GLU A 80 11.27 -15.70 -3.94
CA GLU A 80 12.23 -16.27 -4.88
C GLU A 80 13.33 -15.26 -5.18
N VAL A 81 14.47 -15.77 -5.65
CA VAL A 81 15.61 -14.99 -6.11
C VAL A 81 15.93 -15.45 -7.53
N ASP A 82 16.09 -14.52 -8.46
CA ASP A 82 16.47 -14.86 -9.84
C ASP A 82 17.98 -15.06 -10.01
N ALA A 83 18.40 -15.25 -11.26
CA ALA A 83 19.80 -15.50 -11.61
C ALA A 83 20.71 -14.27 -11.42
N ASP A 84 20.12 -13.06 -11.43
CA ASP A 84 20.84 -11.81 -11.24
C ASP A 84 20.97 -11.45 -9.74
N GLY A 85 20.29 -12.21 -8.87
CA GLY A 85 20.29 -12.03 -7.42
C GLY A 85 19.14 -11.15 -6.93
N ASP A 86 18.21 -10.77 -7.80
CA ASP A 86 17.08 -9.92 -7.45
C ASP A 86 15.97 -10.76 -6.79
N SER A 87 15.42 -10.22 -5.70
CA SER A 87 14.38 -10.88 -4.91
C SER A 87 12.98 -10.42 -5.31
N PHE A 88 12.06 -11.37 -5.50
CA PHE A 88 10.66 -11.08 -5.80
C PHE A 88 9.73 -12.11 -5.14
N TYR A 89 8.49 -11.70 -4.90
CA TYR A 89 7.43 -12.61 -4.47
C TYR A 89 6.72 -13.20 -5.67
N ARG A 90 6.60 -14.54 -5.71
CA ARG A 90 5.76 -15.27 -6.64
C ARG A 90 4.41 -15.58 -5.99
N PHE A 91 3.38 -14.91 -6.47
CA PHE A 91 1.99 -15.12 -6.09
C PHE A 91 1.36 -16.29 -6.87
N PRO A 92 0.42 -17.03 -6.26
CA PRO A 92 -0.36 -18.04 -6.98
C PRO A 92 -1.09 -17.44 -8.19
N LYS A 93 -1.08 -18.16 -9.31
CA LYS A 93 -1.75 -17.68 -10.53
C LYS A 93 -3.26 -17.66 -10.35
N ILE A 94 -3.89 -16.59 -10.82
CA ILE A 94 -5.34 -16.50 -10.97
C ILE A 94 -5.74 -17.51 -12.04
N ARG A 95 -6.27 -18.67 -11.62
CA ARG A 95 -6.85 -19.66 -12.54
C ARG A 95 -8.17 -19.10 -13.04
N ARG A 96 -8.17 -18.39 -14.16
CA ARG A 96 -9.42 -18.22 -14.91
C ARG A 96 -9.78 -19.58 -15.48
N SER A 97 -10.82 -20.22 -14.93
CA SER A 97 -11.41 -21.39 -15.57
C SER A 97 -11.94 -20.95 -16.93
N SER A 98 -11.21 -21.24 -18.00
CA SER A 98 -11.82 -21.32 -19.33
C SER A 98 -12.71 -22.56 -19.32
N GLN A 99 -14.01 -22.36 -19.14
CA GLN A 99 -15.02 -23.30 -19.63
C GLN A 99 -15.41 -22.86 -21.04
#